data_AF-A0A2N3JW85-F1
#
_entry.id   AF-A0A2N3JW85-F1
#
_cell.length_a   1.000
_cell.length_b   1.000
_cell.length_c   1.000
_cell.angle_alpha   90.00
_cell.angle_beta   90.00
_cell.angle_gamma   90.00
#
_symmetry.space_group_name_H-M   'P 1'
#
loop_
_entity.id
_entity.type
_entity.pdbx_description
1 polymer ?
#
loop_
_entity_poly.entity_id
_entity_poly.type
_entity_poly.pdbx_seq_one_letter_code
_entity_poly.pdbx_strand_id
1 'polypeptide(L)' 'MVAGTTLTTLLMTSPALALTRDDGDDPGTGLSVVETLGLYVALPIVLFVVIAGLVMVMDKSGKRS' A
#
# COMPACT_ATOMS: atom_id res chain seq x y z
N MET A 1 -45.82 -7.81 2.87
CA MET A 1 -45.34 -7.65 1.48
C MET A 1 -44.97 -6.18 1.25
N VAL A 2 -43.95 -5.71 1.97
CA VAL A 2 -43.47 -4.33 1.88
C VAL A 2 -41.95 -4.35 1.77
N ALA A 3 -41.27 -5.17 2.58
CA ALA A 3 -39.81 -5.34 2.53
C ALA A 3 -39.26 -5.66 1.13
N GLY A 4 -39.91 -6.53 0.35
CA GLY A 4 -39.48 -6.87 -1.01
C GLY A 4 -39.67 -5.72 -2.00
N THR A 5 -40.79 -4.99 -1.91
CA THR A 5 -41.08 -3.85 -2.79
C THR A 5 -40.32 -2.59 -2.39
N THR A 6 -40.05 -2.39 -1.10
CA THR A 6 -39.18 -1.32 -0.59
C THR A 6 -37.73 -1.58 -0.94
N LEU A 7 -37.27 -2.84 -0.92
CA LEU A 7 -35.93 -3.20 -1.36
C LEU A 7 -35.76 -2.98 -2.87
N THR A 8 -36.73 -3.40 -3.70
CA THR A 8 -36.64 -3.17 -5.14
C THR A 8 -36.79 -1.70 -5.52
N THR A 9 -37.59 -0.90 -4.80
CA THR A 9 -37.56 0.57 -5.00
C THR A 9 -36.21 1.14 -4.58
N LEU A 10 -35.64 0.74 -3.44
CA LEU A 10 -34.28 1.13 -3.05
C LEU A 10 -33.25 0.75 -4.12
N LEU A 11 -33.30 -0.46 -4.67
CA LEU A 11 -32.38 -0.95 -5.72
C LEU A 11 -32.57 -0.27 -7.08
N MET A 12 -33.78 0.18 -7.41
CA MET A 12 -34.07 0.87 -8.67
C MET A 12 -33.82 2.38 -8.57
N THR A 13 -33.92 2.98 -7.38
CA THR A 13 -33.62 4.41 -7.13
C THR A 13 -32.22 4.64 -6.55
N SER A 14 -31.41 3.60 -6.33
CA SER A 14 -30.02 3.69 -5.85
C SER A 14 -28.97 4.21 -6.84
N PRO A 15 -29.29 4.66 -8.07
CA PRO A 15 -28.43 5.62 -8.77
C PRO A 15 -28.70 7.08 -8.38
N ALA A 16 -29.79 7.39 -7.67
CA ALA A 16 -30.17 8.78 -7.34
C ALA A 16 -29.65 9.28 -5.98
N LEU A 17 -29.17 8.39 -5.10
CA LEU A 17 -28.48 8.71 -3.84
C LEU A 17 -26.94 8.70 -3.96
N ALA A 18 -26.41 8.24 -5.09
CA ALA A 18 -24.98 8.29 -5.44
C ALA A 18 -24.59 9.63 -6.10
N LEU A 19 -25.16 10.74 -5.60
CA LEU A 19 -24.70 12.10 -5.91
C LEU A 19 -23.74 12.65 -4.85
N THR A 20 -23.45 11.89 -3.79
CA THR A 20 -22.16 12.10 -3.11
C THR A 20 -21.10 11.50 -4.02
N ARG A 21 -20.15 12.35 -4.42
CA ARG A 21 -18.95 11.92 -5.14
C ARG A 21 -18.32 10.80 -4.29
N ASP A 22 -18.14 9.63 -4.88
CA ASP A 22 -17.41 8.54 -4.22
C ASP A 22 -15.94 8.93 -4.26
N ASP A 23 -15.44 9.49 -3.17
CA ASP A 23 -14.02 9.86 -3.03
C ASP A 23 -13.09 8.64 -3.08
N GLY A 24 -13.63 7.42 -3.18
CA GLY A 24 -12.88 6.19 -3.47
C GLY A 24 -12.40 6.06 -4.92
N ASP A 25 -12.95 6.83 -5.86
CA ASP A 25 -12.51 6.85 -7.26
C ASP A 25 -11.27 7.75 -7.49
N ASP A 26 -10.89 8.59 -6.51
CA ASP A 26 -9.70 9.44 -6.61
C ASP A 26 -8.55 8.83 -5.78
N PRO A 27 -7.60 8.12 -6.42
CA PRO A 27 -6.48 7.50 -5.72
C PRO A 27 -5.47 8.53 -5.16
N GLY A 28 -5.72 9.83 -5.34
CA GLY A 28 -4.78 10.89 -4.98
C GLY A 28 -3.56 10.93 -5.90
N THR A 29 -2.56 11.73 -5.52
CA THR A 29 -1.30 11.78 -6.27
C THR A 29 -0.47 10.54 -5.97
N GLY A 30 -0.44 9.59 -6.92
CA GLY A 30 0.41 8.41 -6.82
C GLY A 30 1.90 8.74 -6.73
N LEU A 31 2.69 7.83 -6.15
CA LEU A 31 4.15 7.99 -6.08
C LEU A 31 4.76 8.06 -7.47
N SER A 32 5.77 8.92 -7.64
CA SER A 32 6.57 8.89 -8.85
C SER A 32 7.31 7.56 -8.99
N VAL A 33 7.69 7.21 -10.22
CA VAL A 33 8.49 6.01 -10.50
C VAL A 33 9.79 6.01 -9.70
N VAL A 34 10.41 7.19 -9.54
CA VAL A 34 11.66 7.35 -8.78
C VAL A 34 11.45 7.06 -7.30
N GLU A 35 10.38 7.59 -6.70
CA GLU A 35 10.07 7.31 -5.30
C GLU A 35 9.74 5.84 -5.07
N THR A 36 8.98 5.23 -5.99
CA THR A 36 8.63 3.82 -5.90
C THR A 36 9.87 2.93 -5.94
N LEU A 37 10.77 3.16 -6.90
CA LEU A 37 12.02 2.40 -6.99
C LEU A 37 12.96 2.72 -5.82
N GLY A 38 13.03 3.98 -5.39
CA GLY A 38 13.85 4.38 -4.25
C GLY A 38 13.42 3.69 -2.95
N LEU A 39 12.13 3.73 -2.63
CA LEU A 39 11.59 3.19 -1.38
C LEU A 39 11.47 1.67 -1.37
N TYR A 40 11.08 1.06 -2.49
CA TYR A 40 10.78 -0.38 -2.51
C TYR A 40 11.87 -1.25 -3.13
N VAL A 41 12.89 -0.65 -3.77
CA VAL A 41 14.01 -1.42 -4.35
C VAL A 41 15.34 -0.99 -3.75
N ALA A 42 15.66 0.31 -3.79
CA ALA A 42 16.94 0.79 -3.29
C ALA A 42 17.06 0.65 -1.77
N LEU A 43 16.02 1.02 -1.01
CA LEU A 43 16.03 0.93 0.46
C LEU A 43 16.25 -0.52 0.96
N PRO A 44 15.55 -1.56 0.46
CA PRO A 44 15.86 -2.95 0.83
C PRO A 44 17.28 -3.38 0.50
N ILE A 45 17.83 -2.99 -0.66
CA ILE A 45 19.21 -3.32 -1.05
C ILE A 45 20.21 -2.68 -0.09
N VAL A 46 20.05 -1.40 0.22
CA VAL A 46 20.91 -0.69 1.17
C VAL A 46 20.87 -1.37 2.53
N LEU A 47 19.68 -1.70 3.03
CA LEU A 47 19.52 -2.37 4.31
C LEU A 47 20.24 -3.73 4.32
N PHE A 48 20.09 -4.52 3.26
CA PHE A 48 20.80 -5.79 3.11
C PHE A 48 22.31 -5.63 3.15
N VAL A 49 22.86 -4.68 2.37
CA VAL A 49 24.30 -4.43 2.31
C VAL A 49 24.84 -3.97 3.66
N VAL A 50 24.11 -3.10 4.37
CA VAL A 50 24.47 -2.67 5.73
C VAL A 50 24.53 -3.87 6.67
N ILE A 51 23.49 -4.71 6.70
CA ILE A 51 23.46 -5.90 7.57
C ILE A 51 24.61 -6.86 7.22
N ALA A 52 24.79 -7.17 5.94
CA ALA A 52 25.85 -8.06 5.48
C ALA A 52 27.24 -7.53 5.86
N GLY A 53 27.48 -6.22 5.66
CA GLY A 53 28.72 -5.56 6.06
C GLY A 53 28.96 -5.61 7.57
N LEU A 54 27.92 -5.33 8.37
CA LEU A 54 28.00 -5.43 9.83
C LEU A 54 28.31 -6.87 10.28
N VAL A 55 27.67 -7.88 9.68
CA VAL A 55 27.95 -9.30 9.96
C VAL A 55 29.40 -9.66 9.63
N MET A 56 29.92 -9.21 8.48
CA MET A 56 31.32 -9.47 8.08
C MET A 56 32.32 -8.84 9.05
N VAL A 57 32.06 -7.61 9.50
CA VAL A 57 32.91 -6.92 10.48
C VAL A 57 32.88 -7.64 11.84
N MET A 58 31.69 -8.05 12.30
CA MET A 58 31.53 -8.73 13.58
C MET A 58 32.14 -10.15 13.58
N ASP A 59 31.98 -10.93 12.51
CA ASP A 59 32.58 -12.27 12.38
C ASP A 59 34.12 -12.23 12.43
N LYS A 60 34.73 -11.20 11.82
CA LYS A 60 36.18 -11.01 11.89
C LYS A 60 36.69 -10.76 13.30
N SER A 61 35.88 -10.17 14.18
CA SER A 61 36.25 -9.91 15.57
C SER A 61 36.22 -11.18 16.44
N GLY A 62 35.40 -12.17 16.09
CA GLY A 62 35.30 -13.45 16.81
C GLY A 62 36.40 -14.46 16.47
N LYS A 63 37.02 -14.37 15.29
CA LYS A 63 38.13 -15.24 14.85
C LYS A 63 39.51 -14.87 15.42
N ARG A 64 39.60 -13.88 16.31
CA ARG A 64 40.87 -13.40 16.89
C ARG A 64 41.07 -13.77 18.37
N SER A 65 40.34 -14.77 18.88
CA SER A 65 40.54 -15.34 20.21
C SER A 65 40.96 -16.80 20.14
#